data_AF-A0AAP9LBT8-F1
#
_entry.id   AF-A0AAP9LBT8-F1
#
_cell.length_a   1.000
_cell.length_b   1.000
_cell.length_c   1.000
_cell.angle_alpha   90.00
_cell.angle_beta   90.00
_cell.angle_gamma   90.00
#
_symmetry.space_group_name_H-M   'P 1'
#
loop_
_entity.id
_entity.type
_entity.pdbx_description
1 polymer ?
#
loop_
_entity_poly.entity_id
_entity_poly.type
_entity_poly.pdbx_seq_one_letter_code
_entity_poly.pdbx_strand_id
1 'polypeptide(L)'
;MSTNVKYLLSAIIICIAPAITYAKTSQTPSPTELKHVGIISQCAKLLPENGRTYSLNLNVTIDASKSKLKPEGSMSISDNTNKELSNAEQHEVKAFKDCLIENIL
;
A
#
# COMPACT_ATOMS: atom_id res chain seq x y z
N MET A 1 -7.55 4.30 70.71
CA MET A 1 -8.60 3.85 69.76
C MET A 1 -8.97 5.03 68.89
N SER A 2 -8.83 4.88 67.56
CA SER A 2 -9.50 5.60 66.45
C SER A 2 -9.44 7.15 66.46
N THR A 3 -9.21 7.89 65.36
CA THR A 3 -9.46 7.63 63.93
C THR A 3 -8.79 8.74 63.09
N ASN A 4 -8.47 8.38 61.84
CA ASN A 4 -8.31 9.18 60.59
C ASN A 4 -8.81 10.63 60.59
N VAL A 5 -8.23 11.56 59.80
CA VAL A 5 -8.57 11.88 58.38
C VAL A 5 -7.45 12.81 57.86
N LYS A 6 -6.66 12.47 56.82
CA LYS A 6 -6.84 12.61 55.35
C LYS A 6 -6.96 14.06 54.82
N TYR A 7 -6.42 14.25 53.61
CA TYR A 7 -6.44 15.40 52.67
C TYR A 7 -5.17 16.26 52.64
N LEU A 8 -4.25 15.95 51.72
CA LEU A 8 -4.20 16.36 50.29
C LEU A 8 -3.59 17.76 50.13
N LEU A 9 -2.27 17.82 49.90
CA LEU A 9 -1.68 18.89 49.09
C LEU A 9 -1.26 18.27 47.76
N SER A 10 -2.08 18.50 46.74
CA SER A 10 -1.81 18.13 45.36
C SER A 10 -0.68 18.99 44.80
N ALA A 11 0.45 18.36 44.49
CA ALA A 11 1.48 18.97 43.65
C ALA A 11 0.97 18.99 42.19
N ILE A 12 0.73 20.19 41.66
CA ILE A 12 0.42 20.40 40.25
C ILE A 12 1.73 20.26 39.46
N ILE A 13 1.94 19.09 38.86
CA ILE A 13 2.95 18.90 37.82
C ILE A 13 2.31 19.35 36.50
N ILE A 14 2.74 20.51 36.01
CA ILE A 14 2.39 21.00 34.68
C ILE A 14 3.20 20.17 33.67
N CYS A 15 2.60 19.10 33.14
CA CYS A 15 3.13 18.38 31.98
C CYS A 15 2.90 19.23 30.72
N ILE A 16 3.93 19.96 30.29
CA ILE A 16 3.96 20.58 28.97
C ILE A 16 4.35 19.49 27.97
N ALA A 17 3.39 18.69 27.53
CA ALA A 17 3.59 17.83 26.37
C ALA A 17 3.44 18.70 25.11
N PRO A 18 4.40 18.72 24.17
CA PRO A 18 4.13 19.29 22.86
C PRO A 18 3.02 18.48 22.21
N ALA A 19 1.88 19.10 21.96
CA ALA A 19 0.82 18.55 21.15
C ALA A 19 1.34 18.42 19.71
N ILE A 20 1.99 17.30 19.40
CA ILE A 20 2.23 16.90 18.03
C ILE A 20 0.85 16.62 17.44
N THR A 21 0.30 17.63 16.77
CA THR A 21 -0.90 17.48 15.96
C THR A 21 -0.54 16.58 14.79
N TYR A 22 -0.77 15.29 14.95
CA TYR A 22 -0.89 14.39 13.81
C TYR A 22 -2.21 14.75 13.13
N ALA A 23 -2.16 15.63 12.14
CA ALA A 23 -3.23 15.71 11.16
C ALA A 23 -3.24 14.37 10.40
N LYS A 24 -3.95 13.38 10.96
CA LYS A 24 -4.32 12.17 10.23
C LYS A 24 -5.34 12.63 9.21
N THR A 25 -4.89 12.88 7.98
CA THR A 25 -5.78 13.05 6.85
C THR A 25 -6.52 11.73 6.65
N SER A 26 -7.63 11.57 7.35
CA SER A 26 -8.62 10.54 7.09
C SER A 26 -9.32 10.95 5.79
N GLN A 27 -8.65 10.71 4.66
CA GLN A 27 -9.37 10.60 3.40
C GLN A 27 -10.21 9.33 3.50
N THR A 28 -11.45 9.50 3.94
CA THR A 28 -12.50 8.51 3.74
C THR A 28 -12.58 8.27 2.23
N PRO A 29 -12.23 7.07 1.72
CA PRO A 29 -12.48 6.78 0.32
C PRO A 29 -13.98 6.95 0.05
N SER A 30 -14.29 7.65 -1.04
CA SER A 30 -15.66 7.86 -1.50
C SER A 30 -16.41 6.51 -1.63
N PRO A 31 -17.73 6.44 -1.38
CA PRO A 31 -18.51 5.19 -1.30
C PRO A 31 -18.61 4.38 -2.60
N THR A 32 -17.92 4.78 -3.67
CA THR A 32 -17.57 3.90 -4.78
C THR A 32 -16.42 2.97 -4.38
N GLU A 33 -16.50 2.41 -3.18
CA GLU A 33 -15.51 1.51 -2.60
C GLU A 33 -15.47 0.18 -3.38
N LEU A 34 -14.33 -0.06 -4.02
CA LEU A 34 -13.59 -1.32 -3.87
C LEU A 34 -14.25 -2.61 -4.37
N LYS A 35 -14.88 -2.62 -5.55
CA LYS A 35 -15.03 -3.90 -6.28
C LYS A 35 -13.70 -4.44 -6.85
N HIS A 36 -12.69 -3.59 -6.93
CA HIS A 36 -11.31 -4.02 -7.10
C HIS A 36 -10.68 -4.20 -5.72
N VAL A 37 -10.89 -5.36 -5.09
CA VAL A 37 -9.79 -5.96 -4.32
C VAL A 37 -8.58 -5.85 -5.24
N GLY A 38 -7.61 -4.99 -4.91
CA GLY A 38 -6.71 -4.37 -5.90
C GLY A 38 -6.22 -5.39 -6.92
N ILE A 39 -6.40 -5.12 -8.23
CA ILE A 39 -6.01 -6.04 -9.32
C ILE A 39 -4.58 -6.57 -9.11
N ILE A 40 -3.69 -5.70 -8.62
CA ILE A 40 -2.33 -6.07 -8.23
C ILE A 40 -2.31 -7.18 -7.17
N SER A 41 -3.10 -7.07 -6.10
CA SER A 41 -3.25 -8.10 -5.07
C SER A 41 -3.86 -9.40 -5.61
N GLN A 42 -4.74 -9.34 -6.61
CA GLN A 42 -5.27 -10.55 -7.25
C GLN A 42 -4.20 -11.22 -8.10
N CYS A 43 -3.51 -10.47 -8.96
CA CYS A 43 -2.41 -10.97 -9.78
C CYS A 43 -1.25 -11.46 -8.91
N ALA A 44 -0.97 -10.83 -7.77
CA ALA A 44 0.13 -11.21 -6.87
C ALA A 44 0.00 -12.64 -6.33
N LYS A 45 -1.20 -13.23 -6.34
CA LYS A 45 -1.41 -14.66 -6.00
C LYS A 45 -0.78 -15.61 -7.02
N LEU A 46 -0.41 -15.12 -8.20
CA LEU A 46 0.28 -15.86 -9.25
C LEU A 46 1.80 -15.77 -9.12
N LEU A 47 2.31 -15.03 -8.14
CA LEU A 47 3.74 -15.05 -7.82
C LEU A 47 4.13 -16.38 -7.17
N PRO A 48 5.35 -16.86 -7.41
CA PRO A 48 5.85 -18.07 -6.76
C PRO A 48 6.01 -17.87 -5.24
N GLU A 49 5.65 -18.88 -4.46
CA GLU A 49 5.84 -18.90 -3.00
C GLU A 49 7.28 -19.28 -2.62
N ASN A 50 8.27 -18.54 -3.13
CA ASN A 50 9.70 -18.82 -2.97
C ASN A 50 10.39 -17.89 -1.95
N GLY A 51 9.62 -17.07 -1.23
CA GLY A 51 10.13 -16.11 -0.24
C GLY A 51 10.85 -14.90 -0.84
N ARG A 52 10.83 -14.73 -2.16
CA ARG A 52 11.44 -13.57 -2.83
C ARG A 52 10.51 -12.36 -2.81
N THR A 53 11.11 -11.19 -2.74
CA THR A 53 10.43 -9.92 -2.92
C THR A 53 10.74 -9.37 -4.30
N TYR A 54 9.69 -8.95 -5.01
CA TYR A 54 9.78 -8.36 -6.34
C TYR A 54 9.39 -6.89 -6.28
N SER A 55 10.06 -6.07 -7.07
CA SER A 55 9.70 -4.67 -7.29
C SER A 55 8.92 -4.55 -8.59
N LEU A 56 7.73 -3.96 -8.54
CA LEU A 56 6.90 -3.65 -9.70
C LEU A 56 6.99 -2.16 -9.99
N ASN A 57 7.47 -1.79 -11.17
CA ASN A 57 7.35 -0.43 -11.69
C ASN A 57 6.29 -0.42 -12.79
N LEU A 58 5.26 0.39 -12.61
CA LEU A 58 4.13 0.50 -13.51
C LEU A 58 3.93 1.98 -13.86
N ASN A 59 4.05 2.30 -15.14
CA ASN A 59 3.78 3.62 -15.66
C ASN A 59 2.55 3.56 -16.56
N VAL A 60 1.48 4.28 -16.18
CA VAL A 60 0.18 4.24 -16.84
C VAL A 60 -0.25 5.65 -17.21
N THR A 61 -0.66 5.81 -18.46
CA THR A 61 -1.27 7.01 -19.02
C THR A 61 -2.74 6.74 -19.30
N ILE A 62 -3.61 7.61 -18.79
CA ILE A 62 -5.05 7.56 -19.04
C ILE A 62 -5.43 8.80 -19.82
N ASP A 63 -5.90 8.61 -21.05
CA ASP A 63 -6.41 9.70 -21.88
C ASP A 63 -7.93 9.78 -21.77
N ALA A 64 -8.40 10.74 -20.96
CA ALA A 64 -9.82 10.97 -20.73
C ALA A 64 -10.57 11.51 -21.96
N SER A 65 -9.85 11.92 -23.02
CA SER A 65 -10.47 12.39 -24.27
C SER A 65 -10.87 11.23 -25.21
N LYS A 66 -10.32 10.04 -25.01
CA LYS A 66 -10.65 8.85 -25.80
C LYS A 66 -11.99 8.27 -25.36
N SER A 67 -12.84 7.90 -26.32
CA SER A 67 -14.15 7.29 -26.09
C SER A 67 -14.08 5.90 -25.44
N LYS A 68 -12.92 5.25 -25.52
CA LYS A 68 -12.59 4.03 -24.77
C LYS A 68 -11.44 4.34 -23.82
N LEU A 69 -11.75 4.32 -22.53
CA LEU A 69 -10.76 4.43 -21.46
C LEU A 69 -10.00 3.11 -21.34
N LYS A 70 -9.07 2.85 -22.26
CA LYS A 70 -8.04 1.82 -22.06
C LYS A 70 -6.77 2.53 -21.58
N PRO A 71 -6.27 2.23 -20.39
CA PRO A 71 -4.98 2.76 -19.96
C PRO A 71 -3.88 2.23 -20.88
N GLU A 72 -2.93 3.08 -21.24
CA GLU A 72 -1.75 2.71 -22.01
C GLU A 72 -0.52 2.88 -21.12
N GLY A 73 0.50 2.04 -21.29
CA GLY A 73 1.61 2.12 -20.37
C GLY A 73 2.71 1.11 -20.59
N SER A 74 3.65 1.13 -19.66
CA SER A 74 4.74 0.17 -19.58
C SER A 74 4.84 -0.36 -18.16
N MET A 75 5.38 -1.57 -18.05
CA MET A 75 5.65 -2.19 -16.76
C MET A 75 6.99 -2.92 -16.79
N SER A 76 7.67 -2.94 -15.65
CA SER A 76 8.83 -3.77 -15.40
C SER A 76 8.75 -4.42 -14.04
N ILE A 77 9.32 -5.62 -13.94
CA ILE A 77 9.44 -6.38 -12.70
C ILE A 77 10.92 -6.64 -12.48
N SER A 78 11.40 -6.28 -11.31
CA SER A 78 12.79 -6.45 -10.86
C SER A 78 12.82 -7.14 -9.50
N ASP A 79 14.01 -7.49 -9.02
CA ASP A 79 14.16 -7.94 -7.64
C ASP A 79 13.99 -6.79 -6.63
N ASN A 80 14.13 -7.08 -5.35
CA ASN A 80 14.05 -6.10 -4.27
C ASN A 80 15.18 -5.05 -4.27
N THR A 81 16.20 -5.22 -5.11
CA THR A 81 17.30 -4.26 -5.33
C THR A 81 17.14 -3.46 -6.62
N ASN A 82 16.01 -3.61 -7.31
CA ASN A 82 15.73 -3.06 -8.65
C ASN A 82 16.62 -3.63 -9.77
N LYS A 83 17.26 -4.78 -9.55
CA LYS A 83 18.00 -5.47 -10.59
C LYS A 83 17.05 -6.25 -11.49
N GLU A 84 17.36 -6.28 -12.78
CA GLU A 84 16.63 -7.09 -13.75
C GLU A 84 16.64 -8.58 -13.36
N LEU A 85 15.48 -9.22 -13.52
CA LEU A 85 15.31 -10.64 -13.29
C LEU A 85 16.07 -11.45 -14.34
N SER A 86 16.70 -12.56 -13.94
CA SER A 86 17.24 -13.55 -14.86
C SER A 86 16.13 -14.18 -15.71
N ASN A 87 16.48 -14.82 -16.83
CA ASN A 87 15.51 -15.47 -17.71
C ASN A 87 14.64 -16.51 -16.98
N ALA A 88 15.22 -17.25 -16.02
CA ALA A 88 14.48 -18.22 -15.22
C ALA A 88 13.45 -17.53 -14.32
N GLU A 89 13.85 -16.46 -13.62
CA GLU A 89 12.95 -15.67 -12.76
C GLU A 89 11.87 -14.95 -13.57
N GLN A 90 12.19 -14.46 -14.77
CA GLN A 90 11.20 -13.88 -15.69
C GLN A 90 10.14 -14.90 -16.10
N HIS A 91 10.54 -16.15 -16.31
CA HIS A 91 9.61 -17.24 -16.61
C HIS A 91 8.72 -17.57 -15.40
N GLU A 92 9.25 -17.56 -14.19
CA GLU A 92 8.48 -17.79 -12.96
C GLU A 92 7.41 -16.73 -12.72
N VAL A 93 7.72 -15.45 -12.99
CA VAL A 93 6.76 -14.34 -12.80
C VAL A 93 5.86 -14.08 -14.01
N LYS A 94 5.92 -14.92 -15.06
CA LYS A 94 5.19 -14.68 -16.31
C LYS A 94 3.68 -14.57 -16.11
N ALA A 95 3.08 -15.48 -15.33
CA ALA A 95 1.64 -15.47 -15.07
C ALA A 95 1.19 -14.20 -14.35
N PHE A 96 1.99 -13.73 -13.39
CA PHE A 96 1.76 -12.45 -12.71
C PHE A 96 1.83 -11.27 -13.69
N LYS A 97 2.86 -11.24 -14.55
CA LYS A 97 3.05 -10.20 -15.57
C LYS A 97 1.87 -10.14 -16.55
N ASP A 98 1.47 -11.29 -17.08
CA ASP A 98 0.36 -11.38 -18.04
C ASP A 98 -0.96 -10.91 -17.40
N CYS A 99 -1.23 -11.31 -16.16
CA CYS A 99 -2.40 -10.84 -15.42
C CYS A 99 -2.46 -9.32 -15.29
N LEU A 100 -1.33 -8.66 -14.99
CA LEU A 100 -1.27 -7.20 -14.91
C LEU A 100 -1.51 -6.55 -16.28
N ILE A 101 -0.95 -7.09 -17.36
CA ILE A 101 -1.17 -6.58 -18.71
C ILE A 101 -2.65 -6.65 -19.07
N GLU A 102 -3.30 -7.81 -18.88
CA GLU A 102 -4.70 -8.01 -19.28
C GLU A 102 -5.70 -7.16 -18.50
N ASN A 103 -5.38 -6.84 -17.24
CA ASN A 103 -6.31 -6.19 -16.33
C ASN A 103 -6.01 -4.71 -16.08
N ILE A 104 -4.80 -4.24 -16.43
CA ILE A 104 -4.37 -2.85 -16.21
C ILE A 104 -4.01 -2.13 -17.51
N LEU A 105 -3.45 -2.83 -18.51
CA LEU A 105 -2.90 -2.24 -19.74
C LEU A 105 -3.66 -2.61 -21.03
#